data_AF-A0A6I7P8K8-F1
#
_entry.id   AF-A0A6I7P8K8-F1
#
_cell.length_a   1.000
_cell.length_b   1.000
_cell.length_c   1.000
_cell.angle_alpha   90.00
_cell.angle_beta   90.00
_cell.angle_gamma   90.00
#
_symmetry.space_group_name_H-M   'P 1'
#
loop_
_entity.id
_entity.type
_entity.pdbx_description
1 polymer ?
#
loop_
_entity_poly.entity_id
_entity_poly.type
_entity_poly.pdbx_seq_one_letter_code
_entity_poly.pdbx_strand_id
1 'polypeptide(L)' 'MFGFSLTKILVTILIVVAVWRVFGMVERYRAMAKTADAPKPQLKAMDFHECPRCGDYVAKGVGCPKCKGSA' A
#
# COMPACT_ATOMS: atom_id res chain seq x y z
N MET A 1 11.98 26.72 32.38
CA MET A 1 10.82 26.31 33.20
C MET A 1 10.07 25.11 32.60
N PHE A 2 10.77 24.18 31.92
CA PHE A 2 10.14 22.99 31.35
C PHE A 2 10.16 21.84 32.34
N GLY A 3 9.45 22.04 33.45
CA GLY A 3 9.14 20.98 34.42
C GLY A 3 8.02 20.09 33.90
N PHE A 4 8.18 19.52 32.70
CA PHE A 4 7.29 18.48 32.23
C PHE A 4 7.54 17.25 33.09
N SER A 5 6.70 17.07 34.12
CA SER A 5 6.67 15.84 34.90
C SER A 5 6.55 14.67 33.92
N LEU A 6 7.50 13.73 33.94
CA LEU A 6 7.56 12.55 33.05
C LEU A 6 6.20 11.85 32.94
N THR A 7 5.44 11.84 34.04
CA THR A 7 4.06 11.34 34.12
C THR A 7 3.13 12.04 33.13
N LYS A 8 3.18 13.37 33.02
CA LYS A 8 2.34 14.16 32.09
C LYS A 8 2.67 13.85 30.63
N ILE A 9 3.95 13.62 30.30
CA ILE A 9 4.39 13.24 28.95
C ILE A 9 3.90 11.83 28.61
N LEU A 10 4.05 10.87 29.52
CA LEU A 10 3.55 9.51 29.33
C LEU A 10 2.04 9.50 29.10
N VAL A 11 1.28 10.27 29.89
CA VAL A 11 -0.18 10.38 29.74
C VAL A 11 -0.55 10.99 28.38
N THR A 12 0.15 12.04 27.94
CA THR A 12 -0.13 12.65 26.62
C THR A 12 0.17 11.70 25.47
N ILE A 13 1.29 10.98 25.50
CA ILE A 13 1.62 9.96 24.49
C ILE A 13 0.55 8.87 24.48
N LEU A 14 0.09 8.41 25.65
CA LEU A 14 -0.96 7.40 25.74
C LEU A 14 -2.26 7.85 25.09
N ILE A 15 -2.68 9.10 25.33
CA ILE A 15 -3.90 9.68 24.74
C ILE A 15 -3.76 9.76 23.21
N VAL A 16 -2.61 10.23 22.71
CA VAL A 16 -2.34 10.30 21.26
C VAL A 16 -2.42 8.91 20.62
N VAL A 17 -1.79 7.90 21.23
CA VAL A 17 -1.83 6.51 20.75
C VAL A 17 -3.26 5.95 20.78
N ALA A 18 -4.03 6.23 21.84
CA ALA A 18 -5.41 5.78 21.96
C ALA A 18 -6.29 6.36 20.84
N VAL A 19 -6.21 7.67 20.59
CA VAL A 19 -6.93 8.33 19.48
C VAL A 19 -6.50 7.74 18.14
N TRP A 20 -5.20 7.51 17.94
CA TRP A 20 -4.68 6.96 16.68
C TRP A 20 -5.16 5.52 16.42
N ARG A 21 -5.18 4.68 17.47
CA ARG A 21 -5.77 3.33 17.44
C ARG A 21 -7.25 3.37 17.07
N VAL A 22 -8.02 4.27 17.68
CA VAL A 22 -9.45 4.42 17.40
C VAL A 22 -9.69 4.87 15.96
N PHE A 23 -8.96 5.88 15.49
CA PHE A 23 -9.06 6.39 14.11
C PHE A 23 -8.69 5.34 13.05
N GLY A 24 -7.57 4.63 13.23
CA GLY A 24 -7.15 3.58 12.29
C GLY A 24 -8.10 2.37 12.27
N MET A 25 -8.80 2.11 13.37
CA MET A 25 -9.77 1.01 13.46
C MET A 25 -11.11 1.39 12.80
N VAL A 26 -11.52 2.66 12.86
CA VAL A 26 -12.71 3.18 12.16
C VAL A 26 -12.59 3.04 10.64
N GLU A 27 -11.40 3.22 10.06
CA GLU A 27 -11.21 3.00 8.62
C GLU A 27 -11.39 1.53 8.23
N ARG A 28 -10.91 0.59 9.05
CA ARG A 28 -11.11 -0.85 8.82
C ARG A 28 -12.57 -1.25 8.92
N TYR A 29 -13.32 -0.70 9.88
CA TYR A 29 -14.76 -0.94 9.98
C TYR A 29 -15.56 -0.33 8.83
N ARG A 30 -15.19 0.87 8.35
CA ARG A 30 -15.81 1.47 7.16
C ARG A 30 -15.49 0.72 5.88
N ALA A 31 -14.29 0.14 5.76
CA ALA A 31 -13.93 -0.73 4.65
C ALA A 31 -14.72 -2.04 4.69
N MET A 32 -14.87 -2.66 5.86
CA MET A 32 -15.65 -3.91 6.02
C MET A 32 -17.15 -3.71 5.74
N ALA A 33 -17.72 -2.57 6.13
CA ALA A 33 -19.12 -2.23 5.86
C ALA A 33 -19.42 -1.97 4.37
N LYS A 34 -18.40 -1.66 3.55
CA LYS A 34 -18.54 -1.52 2.09
C LYS A 34 -18.19 -2.79 1.32
N THR A 35 -17.54 -3.77 1.92
CA THR A 35 -17.14 -5.03 1.26
C THR A 35 -18.20 -6.14 1.31
N ALA A 36 -19.38 -5.90 1.88
CA ALA A 36 -20.51 -6.81 1.68
C ALA A 36 -21.01 -6.79 0.21
N ASP A 37 -20.82 -5.67 -0.51
CA ASP A 37 -21.32 -5.48 -1.89
C ASP A 37 -20.31 -4.83 -2.86
N ALA A 38 -19.05 -4.61 -2.46
CA ALA A 38 -18.04 -4.10 -3.38
C ALA A 38 -17.23 -5.26 -4.00
N PRO A 39 -17.26 -5.46 -5.33
CA PRO A 39 -16.33 -6.38 -5.98
C PRO A 39 -14.91 -5.88 -5.68
N LYS A 40 -14.10 -6.73 -5.02
CA LYS A 40 -12.66 -6.47 -4.82
C LYS A 40 -12.08 -6.02 -6.16
N PRO A 41 -11.38 -4.87 -6.26
CA PRO A 41 -10.62 -4.57 -7.45
C PRO A 41 -9.60 -5.71 -7.58
N GLN A 42 -9.85 -6.62 -8.51
CA GLN A 42 -8.85 -7.59 -8.93
C GLN A 42 -7.72 -6.74 -9.52
N LEU A 43 -6.70 -6.48 -8.72
CA LEU A 43 -5.39 -6.11 -9.21
C LEU A 43 -5.01 -7.23 -10.17
N LYS A 44 -5.26 -7.01 -11.46
CA LYS A 44 -4.78 -7.89 -12.52
C LYS A 44 -3.28 -7.90 -12.36
N ALA A 45 -2.76 -8.97 -11.76
CA ALA A 45 -1.34 -9.26 -11.79
C ALA A 45 -0.97 -9.28 -13.28
N MET A 46 -0.32 -8.22 -13.75
CA MET A 46 0.24 -8.23 -15.09
C MET A 46 1.38 -9.23 -15.04
N ASP A 47 1.21 -10.37 -15.71
CA ASP A 47 2.30 -11.31 -15.92
C ASP A 47 3.37 -10.63 -16.78
N PHE A 48 4.53 -10.37 -16.18
CA PHE A 48 5.72 -9.94 -16.90
C PHE A 48 6.56 -11.16 -17.23
N HIS A 49 7.05 -11.23 -18.47
CA HIS A 49 7.98 -12.27 -18.93
C HIS A 49 9.29 -11.67 -19.37
N GLU A 50 10.36 -12.44 -19.20
CA GLU A 50 11.67 -12.05 -19.67
C GLU A 50 11.76 -12.12 -21.19
N CYS A 51 12.29 -11.07 -21.81
CA CYS A 51 12.52 -11.04 -23.24
C CYS A 51 13.76 -11.89 -23.59
N PRO A 52 13.65 -12.92 -24.45
CA PRO A 52 14.77 -13.83 -24.75
C PRO A 52 15.92 -13.16 -25.52
N ARG A 53 15.73 -11.95 -26.05
CA ARG A 53 16.73 -11.22 -26.82
C ARG A 53 17.55 -10.22 -25.98
N CYS A 54 16.93 -9.57 -25.00
CA CYS A 54 17.57 -8.50 -24.22
C CYS A 54 17.49 -8.70 -22.70
N GLY A 55 16.84 -9.77 -22.20
CA GLY A 55 16.71 -10.05 -20.77
C GLY A 55 15.78 -9.09 -20.00
N ASP A 56 15.14 -8.13 -20.67
CA ASP A 56 14.20 -7.20 -20.05
C ASP A 56 12.84 -7.84 -19.80
N TYR A 57 12.21 -7.53 -18.66
CA TYR A 57 10.86 -7.99 -18.32
C TYR A 57 9.78 -7.13 -19.01
N VAL A 58 8.91 -7.77 -19.78
CA VAL A 58 7.86 -7.11 -20.58
C VAL A 58 6.49 -7.75 -20.32
N ALA A 59 5.43 -6.95 -20.37
CA ALA A 59 4.07 -7.44 -20.19
C ALA A 59 3.62 -8.32 -21.36
N LYS A 60 2.86 -9.39 -21.08
CA LYS A 60 2.24 -10.23 -22.14
C LYS A 60 1.51 -9.36 -23.17
N GLY A 61 1.79 -9.58 -24.46
CA GLY A 61 1.13 -8.90 -25.58
C GLY A 61 1.79 -7.58 -26.01
N VAL A 62 2.78 -7.07 -25.28
CA VAL A 62 3.60 -5.92 -25.71
C VAL A 62 4.95 -6.44 -26.18
N GLY A 63 5.25 -6.26 -27.47
CA GLY A 63 6.58 -6.61 -28.00
C GLY A 63 7.67 -5.78 -27.31
N CYS A 64 8.82 -6.40 -27.04
CA CYS A 64 9.88 -5.73 -26.27
C CYS A 64 10.37 -4.44 -26.95
N PRO A 65 10.19 -3.26 -26.32
CA PRO A 65 10.46 -1.99 -26.96
C PRO A 65 11.96 -1.76 -27.19
N LYS A 66 12.83 -2.28 -26.31
CA LYS A 66 14.29 -2.18 -26.50
C LYS A 66 14.79 -3.03 -27.66
N CYS A 67 14.16 -4.18 -27.88
CA CYS A 67 14.53 -5.11 -28.94
C CYS A 67 13.84 -4.79 -30.31
N LYS A 68 13.10 -3.67 -30.43
CA LYS A 68 12.45 -3.22 -31.68
C LYS A 68 13.40 -2.50 -32.67
N GLY A 69 14.69 -2.45 -32.41
CA GLY A 69 15.68 -1.74 -33.24
C GLY A 69 16.90 -2.54 -33.70
N SER A 70 16.93 -3.86 -33.50
CA SER A 70 18.04 -4.71 -33.98
C SER A 70 17.59 -5.45 -35.24
N ALA A 71 17.71 -4.77 -36.37
CA ALA A 71 17.78 -5.38 -37.69
C ALA A 71 19.25 -5.55 -38.06
#